data_AF-A0A1S3L2L8-F1
#
_entry.id   AF-A0A1S3L2L8-F1
#
_cell.length_a   1.000
_cell.length_b   1.000
_cell.length_c   1.000
_cell.angle_alpha   90.00
_cell.angle_beta   90.00
_cell.angle_gamma   90.00
#
_symmetry.space_group_name_H-M   'P 1'
#
loop_
_entity.id
_entity.type
_entity.pdbx_description
1 polymer ?
#
loop_
_entity_poly.entity_id
_entity_poly.type
_entity_poly.pdbx_seq_one_letter_code
_entity_poly.pdbx_strand_id
1 'polypeptide(L)'
;MRRGKVPIPMLDVLSVILLLMHLSEMATGAAAMVSSRVSVESSCPLGQFPCGNVTVCLHQALQCNGHRDCPNGADEDNCGDNSGWADIFDRTIRKVEPQVLPLPEDCFLQQYPQRCDCIKTELECVEVNLHDVPQVSTNVTWLSLKSNEIKRLSDNIFSKYTHLQRLFLQNNSIQTISSQAFSGLYKLERLFLSENSISSLSPGVFSDLRNLWWL
;
A
#
# COMPACT_ATOMS: atom_id res chain seq x y z
N MET A 1 43.31 42.79 37.90
CA MET A 1 42.92 43.06 39.31
C MET A 1 42.14 44.36 39.38
N ARG A 2 40.91 44.28 39.91
CA ARG A 2 40.10 45.32 40.60
C ARG A 2 39.73 46.62 39.86
N ARG A 3 38.40 46.78 39.63
CA ARG A 3 37.46 47.74 40.27
C ARG A 3 37.82 49.20 39.97
N GLY A 4 37.06 49.96 39.18
CA GLY A 4 35.60 50.12 39.20
C GLY A 4 35.28 51.47 39.86
N LYS A 5 34.56 52.34 39.16
CA LYS A 5 33.67 53.34 39.78
C LYS A 5 32.65 53.84 38.74
N VAL A 6 31.40 53.61 39.08
CA VAL A 6 30.18 54.10 38.43
C VAL A 6 29.95 55.56 38.84
N PRO A 7 29.33 56.37 37.98
CA PRO A 7 28.26 57.26 38.42
C PRO A 7 26.93 56.99 37.69
N ILE A 8 25.85 57.05 38.45
CA ILE A 8 24.41 56.89 38.13
C ILE A 8 23.80 58.31 38.13
N PRO A 9 22.54 58.57 37.71
CA PRO A 9 21.86 58.31 36.44
C PRO A 9 21.44 59.62 35.74
N MET A 10 21.19 59.59 34.43
CA MET A 10 20.21 60.48 33.81
C MET A 10 19.07 59.57 33.37
N LEU A 11 17.91 59.74 34.00
CA LEU A 11 16.68 59.01 33.73
C LEU A 11 16.31 59.24 32.27
N ASP A 12 16.68 58.28 31.42
CA ASP A 12 16.32 58.33 30.01
C ASP A 12 14.81 58.13 29.90
N VAL A 13 14.14 59.16 29.38
CA VAL A 13 12.68 59.28 29.24
C VAL A 13 12.06 58.07 28.52
N LEU A 14 12.88 57.31 27.77
CA LEU A 14 12.53 56.04 27.15
C LEU A 14 12.10 54.94 28.16
N SER A 15 12.69 54.88 29.36
CA SER A 15 12.41 53.79 30.33
C SER A 15 11.08 53.97 31.07
N VAL A 16 10.55 55.20 31.15
CA VAL A 16 9.26 55.50 31.79
C VAL A 16 8.09 55.29 30.82
N ILE A 17 8.32 55.48 29.52
CA ILE A 17 7.33 55.20 28.47
C ILE A 17 7.08 53.68 28.34
N LEU A 18 8.12 52.86 28.57
CA LEU A 18 8.04 51.40 28.62
C LEU A 18 7.22 50.86 29.81
N LEU A 19 7.04 51.62 30.90
CA LEU A 19 6.24 51.19 32.06
C LEU A 19 4.76 51.64 32.01
N LEU A 20 4.41 52.66 31.22
CA LEU A 20 3.03 53.21 31.19
C LEU A 20 2.16 52.72 30.02
N MET A 21 2.71 51.99 29.05
CA MET A 21 1.94 51.32 27.99
C MET A 21 1.74 49.81 28.26
N HIS A 22 2.01 49.34 29.48
CA HIS A 22 1.80 47.95 29.91
C HIS A 22 0.62 47.79 30.90
N LEU A 23 -0.28 48.77 31.02
CA LEU A 23 -1.48 48.65 31.87
C LEU A 23 -2.78 48.98 31.12
N SER A 24 -2.91 48.44 29.91
CA SER A 24 -4.21 48.18 29.25
C SER A 24 -4.14 46.88 28.43
N GLU A 25 -3.99 45.76 29.14
CA GLU A 25 -4.16 44.38 28.65
C GLU A 25 -5.67 44.09 28.44
N MET A 26 -6.19 43.37 27.44
CA MET A 26 -5.69 42.57 26.33
C MET A 26 -6.73 42.62 25.20
N ALA A 27 -6.32 42.45 23.95
CA ALA A 27 -6.89 41.48 23.00
C ALA A 27 -6.56 41.84 21.54
N THR A 28 -5.81 40.92 20.92
CA THR A 28 -5.89 40.48 19.53
C THR A 28 -5.52 41.47 18.42
N GLY A 29 -4.38 41.20 17.79
CA GLY A 29 -3.84 41.94 16.66
C GLY A 29 -4.72 41.88 15.41
N ALA A 30 -5.00 43.06 14.87
CA ALA A 30 -5.51 43.23 13.51
C ALA A 30 -4.31 43.42 12.56
N ALA A 31 -3.82 42.32 11.99
CA ALA A 31 -3.09 42.35 10.73
C ALA A 31 -4.03 41.84 9.64
N ALA A 32 -4.65 42.76 8.88
CA ALA A 32 -5.08 42.53 7.49
C ALA A 32 -5.70 43.81 6.90
N MET A 33 -4.93 44.54 6.09
CA MET A 33 -5.50 45.14 4.89
C MET A 33 -5.13 44.25 3.71
N VAL A 34 -5.87 43.16 3.56
CA VAL A 34 -6.16 42.61 2.25
C VAL A 34 -7.67 42.65 2.16
N SER A 35 -8.16 43.52 1.27
CA SER A 35 -9.52 43.49 0.78
C SER A 35 -9.68 42.22 -0.05
N SER A 36 -9.88 41.11 0.63
CA SER A 36 -10.48 39.92 0.05
C SER A 36 -11.87 39.88 0.62
N ARG A 37 -12.85 40.03 -0.26
CA ARG A 37 -14.25 39.74 0.05
C ARG A 37 -14.26 38.35 0.71
N VAL A 38 -14.60 38.29 1.99
CA VAL A 38 -14.79 37.03 2.72
C VAL A 38 -16.05 36.39 2.16
N SER A 39 -15.86 35.57 1.14
CA SER A 39 -16.72 34.40 0.98
C SER A 39 -16.37 33.49 2.14
N VAL A 40 -17.32 33.23 3.04
CA VAL A 40 -17.20 32.18 4.05
C VAL A 40 -17.07 30.86 3.27
N GLU A 41 -15.84 30.45 3.00
CA GLU A 41 -15.56 29.19 2.34
C GLU A 41 -15.42 28.17 3.46
N SER A 42 -16.53 27.52 3.79
CA SER A 42 -16.64 26.36 4.67
C SER A 42 -15.89 25.18 4.05
N SER A 43 -14.58 25.32 3.91
CA SER A 43 -13.74 24.33 3.25
C SER A 43 -12.95 23.60 4.31
N CYS A 44 -13.50 22.47 4.74
CA CYS A 44 -12.78 21.52 5.56
C CYS A 44 -11.58 20.96 4.78
N PRO A 45 -10.49 20.56 5.46
CA PRO A 45 -9.33 19.96 4.79
C PRO A 45 -9.73 18.69 4.03
N LEU A 46 -8.93 18.34 3.01
CA LEU A 46 -9.21 17.19 2.13
C LEU A 46 -9.49 15.91 2.94
N GLY A 47 -10.62 15.27 2.64
CA GLY A 47 -11.09 14.08 3.36
C GLY A 47 -12.02 14.37 4.55
N GLN A 48 -12.40 15.63 4.76
CA GLN A 48 -13.38 16.04 5.77
C GLN A 48 -14.54 16.85 5.15
N PHE A 49 -15.71 16.79 5.77
CA PHE A 49 -16.91 17.53 5.39
C PHE A 49 -17.39 18.44 6.54
N PRO A 50 -17.99 19.60 6.23
CA PRO A 50 -18.54 20.48 7.24
C PRO A 50 -19.91 19.99 7.73
N CYS A 51 -20.18 20.15 9.03
CA CYS A 51 -21.49 19.90 9.66
C CYS A 51 -22.53 20.97 9.29
N GLY A 52 -22.80 21.15 7.99
CA GLY A 52 -23.73 22.15 7.46
C GLY A 52 -23.36 23.58 7.88
N ASN A 53 -24.24 24.22 8.67
CA ASN A 53 -24.06 25.60 9.14
C ASN A 53 -23.18 25.73 10.39
N VAL A 54 -22.59 24.63 10.88
CA VAL A 54 -21.69 24.63 12.03
C VAL A 54 -20.25 24.54 11.53
N THR A 55 -19.33 25.23 12.19
CA THR A 55 -17.89 25.26 11.87
C THR A 55 -17.13 23.97 12.23
N VAL A 56 -17.85 22.89 12.53
CA VAL A 56 -17.27 21.58 12.86
C VAL A 56 -17.03 20.80 11.56
N CYS A 57 -15.83 20.23 11.42
CA CYS A 57 -15.45 19.36 10.30
C CYS A 57 -15.31 17.92 10.80
N LEU A 58 -15.89 16.98 10.07
CA LEU A 58 -15.80 15.55 10.35
C LEU A 58 -15.17 14.81 9.18
N HIS A 59 -14.58 13.65 9.44
CA HIS A 59 -14.06 12.80 8.37
C HIS A 59 -15.19 12.30 7.46
N GLN A 60 -14.97 12.25 6.15
CA GLN A 60 -15.99 11.83 5.16
C GLN A 60 -16.64 10.47 5.45
N ALA A 61 -15.93 9.58 6.17
CA ALA A 61 -16.46 8.28 6.61
C ALA A 61 -17.53 8.36 7.71
N LEU A 62 -17.70 9.54 8.33
CA LEU A 62 -18.69 9.81 9.37
C LEU A 62 -19.98 10.42 8.83
N GLN A 63 -20.11 10.56 7.50
CA GLN A 63 -21.35 11.01 6.88
C GLN A 63 -22.24 9.80 6.59
N CYS A 64 -23.49 9.82 7.03
CA CYS A 64 -24.45 8.73 6.85
C CYS A 64 -23.94 7.37 7.40
N ASN A 65 -23.24 7.39 8.54
CA ASN A 65 -22.70 6.20 9.20
C ASN A 65 -23.66 5.61 10.26
N GLY A 66 -24.83 6.20 10.45
CA GLY A 66 -25.82 5.79 11.45
C GLY A 66 -25.58 6.35 12.86
N HIS A 67 -24.61 7.26 13.02
CA HIS A 67 -24.26 7.92 14.28
C HIS A 67 -24.33 9.45 14.12
N ARG A 68 -24.90 10.14 15.11
CA ARG A 68 -24.91 11.61 15.12
C ARG A 68 -23.59 12.13 15.70
N ASP A 69 -22.64 12.34 14.81
CA ASP A 69 -21.33 12.90 15.08
C ASP A 69 -21.33 14.44 14.95
N CYS A 70 -22.22 15.02 14.12
CA CYS A 70 -22.42 16.47 14.09
C CYS A 70 -23.32 16.97 15.25
N PRO A 71 -23.02 18.15 15.85
CA PRO A 71 -23.86 18.71 16.92
C PRO A 71 -25.30 19.02 16.49
N ASN A 72 -25.49 19.33 15.21
CA ASN A 72 -26.79 19.56 14.60
C ASN A 72 -27.38 18.31 13.90
N GLY A 73 -26.67 17.18 13.90
CA GLY A 73 -27.07 15.95 13.23
C GLY A 73 -27.05 16.02 11.70
N ALA A 74 -26.42 17.03 11.11
CA ALA A 74 -26.41 17.27 9.66
C ALA A 74 -25.66 16.19 8.87
N ASP A 75 -24.83 15.41 9.53
CA ASP A 75 -24.14 14.23 8.99
C ASP A 75 -25.08 13.06 8.67
N GLU A 76 -26.22 12.97 9.36
CA GLU A 76 -27.20 11.88 9.22
C GLU A 76 -28.53 12.33 8.61
N ASP A 77 -28.65 13.61 8.24
CA ASP A 77 -29.85 14.16 7.63
C ASP A 77 -29.83 13.95 6.10
N ASN A 78 -30.97 13.52 5.55
CA ASN A 78 -31.21 13.36 4.12
C ASN A 78 -30.28 12.35 3.40
N CYS A 79 -29.85 11.30 4.11
CA CYS A 79 -29.16 10.16 3.54
C CYS A 79 -30.11 9.33 2.65
N GLY A 80 -30.31 9.73 1.40
CA GLY A 80 -31.17 8.96 0.49
C GLY A 80 -31.70 9.62 -0.77
N ASP A 81 -31.42 10.89 -1.05
CA ASP A 81 -31.81 11.51 -2.32
C ASP A 81 -30.61 11.64 -3.28
N ASN A 82 -30.61 10.78 -4.28
CA ASN A 82 -29.74 10.78 -5.44
C ASN A 82 -30.02 11.95 -6.41
N SER A 83 -30.35 13.13 -5.89
CA SER A 83 -30.55 14.36 -6.65
C SER A 83 -29.42 15.35 -6.38
N GLY A 84 -28.38 15.29 -7.22
CA GLY A 84 -27.45 16.41 -7.37
C GLY A 84 -25.96 16.07 -7.31
N TRP A 85 -25.56 14.96 -6.67
CA TRP A 85 -24.15 14.54 -6.68
C TRP A 85 -23.78 13.75 -7.94
N ALA A 86 -24.71 12.97 -8.49
CA ALA A 86 -24.47 12.20 -9.72
C ALA A 86 -24.15 13.09 -10.94
N ASP A 87 -24.86 14.21 -11.11
CA ASP A 87 -24.68 15.12 -12.27
C ASP A 87 -23.48 16.07 -12.14
N ILE A 88 -23.03 16.36 -10.91
CA ILE A 88 -21.84 17.20 -10.69
C ILE A 88 -20.57 16.39 -10.95
N PHE A 89 -20.54 15.13 -10.51
CA PHE A 89 -19.43 14.23 -10.83
C PHE A 89 -19.28 14.01 -12.34
N ASP A 90 -20.38 13.97 -13.10
CA ASP A 90 -20.32 13.76 -14.56
C ASP A 90 -19.73 14.96 -15.33
N ARG A 91 -19.80 16.17 -14.76
CA ARG A 91 -19.32 17.40 -15.42
C ARG A 91 -17.87 17.76 -15.07
N THR A 92 -17.37 17.32 -13.91
CA THR A 92 -15.96 17.48 -13.51
C THR A 92 -15.10 16.26 -13.87
N ILE A 93 -15.70 15.08 -14.05
CA ILE A 93 -15.06 13.90 -14.66
C ILE A 93 -15.12 14.04 -16.18
N ARG A 94 -14.34 15.00 -16.69
CA ARG A 94 -14.15 15.21 -18.12
C ARG A 94 -13.40 13.99 -18.69
N LYS A 95 -14.13 13.07 -19.34
CA LYS A 95 -13.59 11.95 -20.13
C LYS A 95 -12.44 11.19 -19.44
N VAL A 96 -12.79 10.36 -18.48
CA VAL A 96 -12.11 9.07 -18.39
C VAL A 96 -13.15 8.07 -18.83
N GLU A 97 -13.01 7.60 -20.07
CA GLU A 97 -13.55 6.32 -20.52
C GLU A 97 -13.51 5.34 -19.33
N PRO A 98 -14.54 4.53 -19.04
CA PRO A 98 -14.43 3.49 -18.03
C PRO A 98 -13.41 2.45 -18.49
N GLN A 99 -12.13 2.78 -18.40
CA GLN A 99 -11.07 1.86 -18.11
C GLN A 99 -11.47 1.37 -16.73
N VAL A 100 -12.06 0.18 -16.68
CA VAL A 100 -12.09 -0.61 -15.46
C VAL A 100 -10.67 -0.54 -14.90
N LEU A 101 -10.43 0.32 -13.91
CA LEU A 101 -9.23 0.24 -13.10
C LEU A 101 -9.33 -1.17 -12.52
N PRO A 102 -8.45 -2.11 -12.90
CA PRO A 102 -8.46 -3.40 -12.26
C PRO A 102 -8.19 -3.07 -10.79
N LEU A 103 -9.11 -3.44 -9.90
CA LEU A 103 -8.75 -3.65 -8.51
C LEU A 103 -7.43 -4.43 -8.53
N PRO A 104 -6.39 -4.04 -7.75
CA PRO A 104 -5.18 -4.82 -7.74
C PRO A 104 -5.59 -6.26 -7.45
N GLU A 105 -5.16 -7.15 -8.32
CA GLU A 105 -5.45 -8.56 -8.23
C GLU A 105 -4.78 -9.10 -6.96
N ASP A 106 -5.50 -8.98 -5.83
CA ASP A 106 -4.96 -9.17 -4.49
C ASP A 106 -4.23 -10.51 -4.36
N CYS A 107 -3.09 -10.49 -3.68
CA CYS A 107 -2.35 -11.71 -3.37
C CYS A 107 -3.12 -12.55 -2.34
N PHE A 108 -3.49 -13.77 -2.70
CA PHE A 108 -4.15 -14.76 -1.86
C PHE A 108 -3.16 -15.75 -1.21
N LEU A 109 -1.85 -15.50 -1.31
CA LEU A 109 -0.82 -16.28 -0.64
C LEU A 109 -0.52 -15.67 0.74
N GLN A 110 -0.57 -16.50 1.79
CA GLN A 110 -0.29 -16.07 3.17
C GLN A 110 1.21 -16.03 3.49
N GLN A 111 2.03 -16.72 2.71
CA GLN A 111 3.47 -16.89 2.93
C GLN A 111 4.20 -16.94 1.59
N TYR A 112 5.11 -15.98 1.37
CA TYR A 112 6.05 -15.95 0.26
C TYR A 112 7.19 -14.95 0.54
N PRO A 113 8.36 -15.05 -0.16
CA PRO A 113 9.44 -14.09 0.01
C PRO A 113 9.04 -12.68 -0.47
N GLN A 114 9.36 -11.65 0.31
CA GLN A 114 9.00 -10.25 0.00
C GLN A 114 9.63 -9.69 -1.28
N ARG A 115 10.65 -10.36 -1.81
CA ARG A 115 11.30 -10.00 -3.09
C ARG A 115 10.58 -10.57 -4.30
N CYS A 116 9.54 -11.37 -4.10
CA CYS A 116 8.76 -11.97 -5.16
C CYS A 116 7.45 -11.20 -5.33
N ASP A 117 6.99 -11.11 -6.57
CA ASP A 117 5.74 -10.49 -6.93
C ASP A 117 4.62 -11.53 -6.87
N CYS A 118 3.54 -11.19 -6.18
CA CYS A 118 2.39 -12.07 -6.00
C CYS A 118 1.13 -11.42 -6.56
N ILE A 119 0.40 -12.16 -7.38
CA ILE A 119 -0.87 -11.75 -7.97
C ILE A 119 -1.83 -12.93 -7.86
N LYS A 120 -2.95 -12.78 -7.15
CA LYS A 120 -3.86 -13.90 -6.82
C LYS A 120 -3.10 -15.06 -6.15
N THR A 121 -3.02 -16.21 -6.80
CA THR A 121 -2.28 -17.41 -6.36
C THR A 121 -1.05 -17.68 -7.22
N GLU A 122 -0.63 -16.70 -8.01
CA GLU A 122 0.53 -16.74 -8.88
C GLU A 122 1.69 -16.00 -8.20
N LEU A 123 2.85 -16.64 -8.16
CA LEU A 123 4.05 -16.10 -7.53
C LEU A 123 5.22 -16.07 -8.50
N GLU A 124 5.78 -14.89 -8.70
CA GLU A 124 6.91 -14.61 -9.56
C GLU A 124 8.14 -14.20 -8.74
N CYS A 125 9.16 -15.05 -8.74
CA CYS A 125 10.45 -14.83 -8.08
C CYS A 125 11.57 -14.89 -9.13
N VAL A 126 11.73 -13.84 -9.93
CA VAL A 126 12.70 -13.80 -11.03
C VAL A 126 13.88 -12.91 -10.66
N GLU A 127 15.12 -13.38 -10.90
CA GLU A 127 16.36 -12.60 -10.65
C GLU A 127 16.52 -12.12 -9.19
N VAL A 128 16.03 -12.92 -8.25
CA VAL A 128 16.10 -12.62 -6.81
C VAL A 128 17.25 -13.34 -6.09
N ASN A 129 18.15 -13.97 -6.85
CA ASN A 129 19.33 -14.72 -6.38
C ASN A 129 18.97 -15.87 -5.42
N LEU A 130 17.91 -16.62 -5.73
CA LEU A 130 17.54 -17.79 -4.94
C LEU A 130 18.50 -18.96 -5.22
N HIS A 131 19.11 -19.53 -4.18
CA HIS A 131 19.94 -20.73 -4.29
C HIS A 131 19.16 -22.04 -4.04
N ASP A 132 17.98 -21.94 -3.44
CA ASP A 132 17.08 -23.04 -3.12
C ASP A 132 15.62 -22.62 -3.35
N VAL A 133 14.73 -23.60 -3.48
CA VAL A 133 13.28 -23.37 -3.64
C VAL A 133 12.70 -22.76 -2.35
N PRO A 134 12.07 -21.56 -2.39
CA PRO A 134 11.52 -20.93 -1.20
C PRO A 134 10.27 -21.65 -0.68
N GLN A 135 10.02 -21.54 0.62
CA GLN A 135 8.77 -22.00 1.20
C GLN A 135 7.65 -20.99 0.95
N VAL A 136 6.61 -21.43 0.25
CA VAL A 136 5.43 -20.60 -0.05
C VAL A 136 4.14 -21.30 0.40
N SER A 137 3.01 -20.58 0.34
CA SER A 137 1.68 -21.12 0.63
C SER A 137 1.28 -22.28 -0.29
N THR A 138 0.48 -23.21 0.24
CA THR A 138 0.10 -24.47 -0.43
C THR A 138 -0.94 -24.29 -1.55
N ASN A 139 -1.63 -23.16 -1.57
CA ASN A 139 -2.62 -22.78 -2.58
C ASN A 139 -2.01 -22.13 -3.84
N VAL A 140 -0.67 -22.08 -3.95
CA VAL A 140 0.01 -21.57 -5.16
C VAL A 140 -0.36 -22.41 -6.39
N THR A 141 -0.77 -21.75 -7.46
CA THR A 141 -1.17 -22.38 -8.74
C THR A 141 -0.13 -22.19 -9.81
N TRP A 142 0.64 -21.11 -9.73
CA TRP A 142 1.68 -20.74 -10.67
C TRP A 142 2.91 -20.28 -9.89
N LEU A 143 4.06 -20.90 -10.15
CA LEU A 143 5.31 -20.59 -9.46
C LEU A 143 6.43 -20.41 -10.46
N SER A 144 6.95 -19.19 -10.55
CA SER A 144 8.17 -18.91 -11.30
C SER A 144 9.36 -18.66 -10.40
N LEU A 145 10.38 -19.49 -10.61
CA LEU A 145 11.70 -19.39 -10.02
C LEU A 145 12.75 -19.22 -11.13
N LYS A 146 12.36 -18.68 -12.29
CA LYS A 146 13.24 -18.45 -13.44
C LYS A 146 14.41 -17.52 -13.09
N SER A 147 15.56 -17.69 -13.76
CA SER A 147 16.71 -16.78 -13.65
C SER A 147 17.18 -16.65 -12.20
N ASN A 148 17.37 -17.79 -11.54
CA ASN A 148 17.93 -17.87 -10.20
C ASN A 148 19.15 -18.80 -10.20
N GLU A 149 19.65 -19.14 -9.02
CA GLU A 149 20.87 -19.93 -8.84
C GLU A 149 20.58 -21.28 -8.16
N ILE A 150 19.40 -21.86 -8.42
CA ILE A 150 18.99 -23.14 -7.83
C ILE A 150 19.84 -24.26 -8.43
N LYS A 151 20.49 -25.07 -7.58
CA LYS A 151 21.44 -26.12 -8.02
C LYS A 151 20.89 -27.54 -7.94
N ARG A 152 19.90 -27.77 -7.08
CA ARG A 152 19.37 -29.10 -6.77
C ARG A 152 17.88 -29.06 -6.45
N LEU A 153 17.16 -30.10 -6.84
CA LEU A 153 15.78 -30.34 -6.43
C LEU A 153 15.76 -31.59 -5.53
N SER A 154 15.52 -31.36 -4.23
CA SER A 154 15.53 -32.41 -3.21
C SER A 154 14.20 -33.19 -3.19
N ASP A 155 14.21 -34.34 -2.49
CA ASP A 155 13.02 -35.19 -2.31
C ASP A 155 11.83 -34.37 -1.80
N ASN A 156 10.66 -34.56 -2.43
CA ASN A 156 9.39 -34.02 -1.98
C ASN A 156 9.36 -32.48 -1.83
N ILE A 157 10.28 -31.75 -2.46
CA ILE A 157 10.40 -30.28 -2.32
C ILE A 157 9.13 -29.53 -2.75
N PHE A 158 8.39 -30.08 -3.71
CA PHE A 158 7.12 -29.51 -4.20
C PHE A 158 5.86 -30.24 -3.69
N SER A 159 6.01 -31.27 -2.86
CA SER A 159 4.91 -32.18 -2.47
C SER A 159 3.71 -31.49 -1.81
N LYS A 160 3.93 -30.37 -1.12
CA LYS A 160 2.87 -29.57 -0.49
C LYS A 160 2.06 -28.71 -1.45
N TYR A 161 2.52 -28.51 -2.69
CA TYR A 161 1.88 -27.64 -3.68
C TYR A 161 0.94 -28.43 -4.61
N THR A 162 -0.03 -29.12 -4.03
CA THR A 162 -0.95 -30.02 -4.77
C THR A 162 -1.88 -29.31 -5.76
N HIS A 163 -1.94 -27.97 -5.70
CA HIS A 163 -2.70 -27.11 -6.62
C HIS A 163 -1.85 -26.53 -7.76
N LEU A 164 -0.54 -26.78 -7.76
CA LEU A 164 0.38 -26.19 -8.72
C LEU A 164 0.11 -26.73 -10.13
N GLN A 165 -0.11 -25.82 -11.07
CA GLN A 165 -0.40 -26.11 -12.48
C GLN A 165 0.79 -25.79 -13.38
N ARG A 166 1.56 -24.74 -13.04
CA ARG A 166 2.70 -24.29 -13.85
C ARG A 166 3.91 -24.02 -12.96
N LEU A 167 5.04 -24.63 -13.32
CA LEU A 167 6.31 -24.49 -12.62
C LEU A 167 7.41 -24.08 -13.59
N PHE A 168 8.01 -22.93 -13.33
CA PHE A 168 9.08 -22.36 -14.15
C PHE A 168 10.40 -22.40 -13.38
N LEU A 169 11.35 -23.19 -13.88
CA LEU A 169 12.68 -23.38 -13.31
C LEU A 169 13.78 -23.11 -14.36
N GLN A 170 13.43 -22.53 -15.49
CA GLN A 170 14.37 -22.24 -16.57
C GLN A 170 15.43 -21.21 -16.17
N ASN A 171 16.59 -21.28 -16.82
CA ASN A 171 17.73 -20.41 -16.56
C ASN A 171 18.15 -20.47 -15.07
N ASN A 172 18.40 -21.68 -14.58
CA ASN A 172 18.97 -21.94 -13.26
C ASN A 172 20.25 -22.79 -13.43
N SER A 173 20.84 -23.22 -12.32
CA SER A 173 22.03 -24.08 -12.31
C SER A 173 21.71 -25.51 -11.86
N ILE A 174 20.50 -26.02 -12.14
CA ILE A 174 20.04 -27.30 -11.62
C ILE A 174 20.86 -28.42 -12.24
N GLN A 175 21.57 -29.18 -11.42
CA GLN A 175 22.41 -30.32 -11.84
C GLN A 175 21.79 -31.65 -11.42
N THR A 176 21.13 -31.67 -10.26
CA THR A 176 20.61 -32.89 -9.65
C THR A 176 19.12 -32.72 -9.34
N ILE A 177 18.33 -33.70 -9.79
CA ILE A 177 16.90 -33.78 -9.52
C ILE A 177 16.64 -35.15 -8.88
N SER A 178 16.15 -35.13 -7.65
CA SER A 178 15.70 -36.35 -6.97
C SER A 178 14.58 -37.05 -7.75
N SER A 179 14.54 -38.38 -7.69
CA SER A 179 13.44 -39.18 -8.23
C SER A 179 12.08 -38.86 -7.62
N GLN A 180 12.05 -38.23 -6.43
CA GLN A 180 10.83 -37.79 -5.75
C GLN A 180 10.66 -36.25 -5.74
N ALA A 181 11.45 -35.49 -6.51
CA ALA A 181 11.39 -34.03 -6.49
C ALA A 181 9.98 -33.50 -6.82
N PHE A 182 9.31 -34.12 -7.80
CA PHE A 182 7.99 -33.73 -8.30
C PHE A 182 6.83 -34.61 -7.77
N SER A 183 7.05 -35.39 -6.71
CA SER A 183 5.99 -36.23 -6.16
C SER A 183 4.85 -35.38 -5.60
N GLY A 184 3.60 -35.84 -5.79
CA GLY A 184 2.40 -35.14 -5.34
C GLY A 184 1.87 -34.03 -6.27
N LEU A 185 2.58 -33.71 -7.36
CA LEU A 185 2.20 -32.68 -8.33
C LEU A 185 1.20 -33.18 -9.40
N TYR A 186 0.09 -33.78 -8.95
CA TYR A 186 -0.90 -34.43 -9.84
C TYR A 186 -1.61 -33.47 -10.80
N LYS A 187 -1.66 -32.18 -10.47
CA LYS A 187 -2.31 -31.12 -11.27
C LYS A 187 -1.34 -30.33 -12.16
N LEU A 188 -0.06 -30.65 -12.15
CA LEU A 188 0.93 -29.93 -12.94
C LEU A 188 0.71 -30.18 -14.43
N GLU A 189 0.56 -29.10 -15.18
CA GLU A 189 0.29 -29.11 -16.63
C GLU A 189 1.53 -28.75 -17.44
N ARG A 190 2.32 -27.80 -16.92
CA ARG A 190 3.51 -27.29 -17.57
C ARG A 190 4.69 -27.22 -16.61
N LEU A 191 5.79 -27.85 -16.99
CA LEU A 191 7.06 -27.79 -16.31
C LEU A 191 8.09 -27.23 -17.28
N PHE A 192 8.90 -26.26 -16.84
CA PHE A 192 9.97 -25.69 -17.66
C PHE A 192 11.30 -25.88 -16.96
N LEU A 193 12.17 -26.69 -17.56
CA LEU A 193 13.51 -27.01 -17.05
C LEU A 193 14.63 -26.59 -18.01
N SER A 194 14.32 -25.86 -19.09
CA SER A 194 15.29 -25.41 -20.09
C SER A 194 16.40 -24.54 -19.47
N GLU A 195 17.56 -24.48 -20.12
CA GLU A 195 18.68 -23.64 -19.65
C GLU A 195 19.09 -23.99 -18.20
N ASN A 196 19.24 -25.28 -17.93
CA ASN A 196 19.82 -25.83 -16.70
C ASN A 196 21.01 -26.75 -17.04
N SER A 197 21.69 -27.28 -16.03
CA SER A 197 22.86 -28.17 -16.17
C SER A 197 22.52 -29.64 -15.86
N ILE A 198 21.30 -30.08 -16.19
CA ILE A 198 20.80 -31.42 -15.89
C ILE A 198 21.47 -32.42 -16.84
N SER A 199 22.25 -33.35 -16.29
CA SER A 199 22.98 -34.36 -17.06
C SER A 199 22.24 -35.69 -17.21
N SER A 200 21.38 -36.02 -16.23
CA SER A 200 20.61 -37.26 -16.21
C SER A 200 19.37 -37.13 -15.35
N LEU A 201 18.37 -37.97 -15.62
CA LEU A 201 17.12 -38.06 -14.87
C LEU A 201 16.90 -39.50 -14.43
N SER A 202 16.47 -39.67 -13.17
CA SER A 202 16.12 -40.99 -12.66
C SER A 202 14.82 -41.49 -13.31
N PRO A 203 14.70 -42.80 -13.60
CA PRO A 203 13.45 -43.38 -14.04
C PRO A 203 12.31 -43.06 -13.06
N GLY A 204 11.16 -42.66 -13.59
CA GLY A 204 9.98 -42.36 -12.77
C GLY A 204 9.96 -40.99 -12.09
N VAL A 205 10.94 -40.10 -12.35
CA VAL A 205 10.96 -38.73 -11.79
C VAL A 205 9.69 -37.91 -12.10
N PHE A 206 9.00 -38.24 -13.19
CA PHE A 206 7.75 -37.60 -13.63
C PHE A 206 6.50 -38.46 -13.43
N SER A 207 6.59 -39.58 -12.68
CA SER A 207 5.51 -40.56 -12.55
C SER A 207 4.19 -40.00 -12.00
N ASP A 208 4.26 -39.01 -11.12
CA ASP A 208 3.09 -38.35 -10.52
C ASP A 208 2.51 -37.22 -11.39
N LEU A 209 3.20 -36.79 -12.45
CA LEU A 209 2.81 -35.66 -13.31
C LEU A 209 1.76 -36.06 -14.37
N ARG A 210 0.60 -36.53 -13.91
CA ARG A 210 -0.43 -37.17 -14.76
C ARG A 210 -1.10 -36.23 -15.77
N ASN A 211 -1.12 -34.94 -15.47
CA ASN A 211 -1.74 -33.91 -16.33
C ASN A 211 -0.70 -33.14 -17.16
N LEU A 212 0.57 -33.56 -17.14
CA LEU A 212 1.64 -32.86 -17.83
C LEU A 212 1.51 -33.04 -19.34
N TRP A 213 1.44 -31.92 -20.04
CA TRP A 213 1.41 -31.89 -21.50
C TRP A 213 2.49 -31.00 -22.10
N TRP A 214 3.26 -30.29 -21.26
CA TRP A 214 4.42 -29.48 -21.65
C TRP A 214 5.60 -29.68 -20.69
N LEU A 215 6.79 -29.97 -21.23
CA LEU A 215 8.06 -30.18 -20.51
C LEU A 215 9.22 -29.49 -21.22
#